data_AF-A0A959QG91-F1
#
_entry.id   AF-A0A959QG91-F1
#
_cell.length_a   1.000
_cell.length_b   1.000
_cell.length_c   1.000
_cell.angle_alpha   90.00
_cell.angle_beta   90.00
_cell.angle_gamma   90.00
#
_symmetry.space_group_name_H-M   'P 1'
#
loop_
_entity.id
_entity.type
_entity.pdbx_description
1 polymer ?
#
loop_
_entity_poly.entity_id
_entity_poly.type
_entity_poly.pdbx_seq_one_letter_code
_entity_poly.pdbx_strand_id
1 'polypeptide(L)'
;RSSPRIQADIDIDRLRYQQQEIGNLSLEATQFGDRKATSIRVNLSGANRLEAKGSYADQTGLIELRADLQELALATLDPFLEEYLDGSAGTLSGNILVDGPVGKPTVRGSIRLQNVSTLVKLANTRYAVADHTIELDERKIDLGNLKLVDPEDRQASLSGLIRHDHFTRPEFDLNFRTDAFQFLHTQAKDNPLYYGDLFLRSTVAIRGPVDRPTIEIDAATLPRSQLTVQPFTEEQMLTQEDYIVFANPADYHPDSLYQIERNISTAPNPFDLTLNLSLTPDARLKIIVDPETGDQLNCSGSANLTILMEPSGELSVSGAYTIETGAYSFNYENLVKREFQIEKGSNIQFPGDPYQARFDITAAYRTRATTYELIKDQATLSAAEVEASKKRSTVGVLLRLSGDLDQPEVSFDLEIPGESAGAVTSAVDQKLRQLRDQPTELNTQVFGLLFFNSFLSAENNTLLTTAGEAAALSSVSRMLSNQ
;
A
#
# COMPACT_ATOMS: atom_id res chain seq x y z
N ARG A 1 0.26 -55.57 -44.69
CA ARG A 1 0.68 -54.78 -43.51
C ARG A 1 1.19 -53.45 -44.04
N SER A 2 0.47 -52.36 -43.79
CA SER A 2 0.89 -51.01 -44.23
C SER A 2 1.97 -50.49 -43.29
N SER A 3 3.15 -50.20 -43.82
CA SER A 3 4.23 -49.56 -43.05
C SER A 3 3.82 -48.13 -42.63
N PRO A 4 4.26 -47.65 -41.45
CA PRO A 4 4.02 -46.27 -41.05
C PRO A 4 4.72 -45.31 -42.03
N ARG A 5 4.07 -44.19 -42.38
CA ARG A 5 4.66 -43.07 -43.15
C ARG A 5 5.30 -42.04 -42.25
N ILE A 6 4.72 -41.81 -41.07
CA ILE A 6 5.27 -40.98 -40.00
C ILE A 6 5.27 -41.83 -38.74
N GLN A 7 6.42 -41.87 -38.07
CA GLN A 7 6.59 -42.43 -36.74
C GLN A 7 7.53 -41.50 -35.98
N ALA A 8 7.03 -40.90 -34.90
CA ALA A 8 7.83 -40.18 -33.92
C ALA A 8 7.55 -40.79 -32.55
N ASP A 9 8.62 -41.00 -31.81
CA ASP A 9 8.63 -41.56 -30.47
C ASP A 9 9.62 -40.72 -29.66
N ILE A 10 9.10 -40.01 -28.66
CA ILE A 10 9.87 -39.07 -27.85
C ILE A 10 9.61 -39.42 -26.39
N ASP A 11 10.66 -39.88 -25.71
CA ASP A 11 10.69 -40.06 -24.27
C ASP A 11 11.66 -39.06 -23.64
N ILE A 12 11.17 -38.29 -22.66
CA ILE A 12 11.96 -37.35 -21.87
C ILE A 12 11.79 -37.72 -20.40
N ASP A 13 12.85 -38.28 -19.83
CA ASP A 13 12.94 -38.50 -18.39
C ASP A 13 13.14 -37.17 -17.65
N ARG A 14 12.31 -36.91 -16.64
CA ARG A 14 12.38 -35.71 -15.78
C ARG A 14 12.44 -34.41 -16.58
N LEU A 15 11.43 -34.18 -17.42
CA LEU A 15 11.18 -32.88 -18.03
C LEU A 15 11.08 -31.80 -16.95
N ARG A 16 11.86 -30.74 -17.11
CA ARG A 16 11.85 -29.57 -16.22
C ARG A 16 11.70 -28.29 -17.03
N TYR A 17 11.01 -27.31 -16.47
CA TYR A 17 10.95 -25.95 -16.99
C TYR A 17 11.27 -24.97 -15.85
N GLN A 18 12.25 -24.08 -16.05
CA GLN A 18 12.71 -23.12 -15.04
C GLN A 18 12.85 -23.73 -13.62
N GLN A 19 13.56 -24.86 -13.54
CA GLN A 19 13.78 -25.66 -12.33
C GLN A 19 12.55 -26.41 -11.77
N GLN A 20 11.34 -26.10 -12.21
CA GLN A 20 10.13 -26.84 -11.86
C GLN A 20 10.11 -28.20 -12.57
N GLU A 21 9.91 -29.28 -11.82
CA GLU A 21 9.74 -30.62 -12.41
C GLU A 21 8.32 -30.78 -12.95
N ILE A 22 8.24 -31.11 -14.24
CA ILE A 22 6.98 -31.39 -14.94
C ILE A 22 6.69 -32.90 -14.91
N GLY A 23 7.71 -33.75 -14.98
CA GLY A 23 7.59 -35.21 -14.92
C GLY A 23 8.24 -35.92 -16.10
N ASN A 24 7.93 -37.20 -16.31
CA ASN A 24 8.43 -37.99 -17.42
C ASN A 24 7.42 -37.93 -18.57
N LEU A 25 7.83 -37.39 -19.71
CA LEU A 25 7.00 -37.21 -20.90
C LEU A 25 7.26 -38.34 -21.89
N SER A 26 6.20 -38.99 -22.37
CA SER A 26 6.23 -39.90 -23.50
C SER A 26 5.25 -39.41 -24.56
N LEU A 27 5.71 -39.26 -25.80
CA LEU A 27 4.92 -38.82 -26.94
C LEU A 27 5.10 -39.79 -28.10
N GLU A 28 3.99 -40.40 -28.53
CA GLU A 28 3.91 -41.24 -29.71
C GLU A 28 3.08 -40.53 -30.79
N ALA A 29 3.66 -40.35 -31.98
CA ALA A 29 2.92 -39.90 -33.16
C ALA A 29 3.07 -40.92 -34.29
N THR A 30 1.96 -41.47 -34.78
CA THR A 30 1.98 -42.50 -35.83
C THR A 30 0.96 -42.25 -36.93
N GLN A 31 1.40 -42.32 -38.17
CA GLN A 31 0.57 -42.29 -39.37
C GLN A 31 0.75 -43.58 -40.17
N PHE A 32 -0.34 -44.31 -40.43
CA PHE A 32 -0.32 -45.56 -41.18
C PHE A 32 -0.81 -45.39 -42.62
N GLY A 33 -0.04 -45.86 -43.61
CA GLY A 33 -0.47 -45.95 -45.01
C GLY A 33 -0.91 -44.60 -45.61
N ASP A 34 -2.01 -44.60 -46.37
CA ASP A 34 -2.59 -43.39 -47.00
C ASP A 34 -3.51 -42.58 -46.05
N ARG A 35 -3.48 -42.85 -44.74
CA ARG A 35 -4.27 -42.08 -43.78
C ARG A 35 -3.78 -40.63 -43.79
N LYS A 36 -4.72 -39.71 -43.97
CA LYS A 36 -4.49 -38.26 -43.97
C LYS A 36 -4.38 -37.64 -42.57
N ALA A 37 -4.35 -38.48 -41.54
CA ALA A 37 -4.31 -38.05 -40.14
C ALA A 37 -3.25 -38.85 -39.37
N THR A 38 -2.49 -38.13 -38.56
CA THR A 38 -1.48 -38.62 -37.64
C THR A 38 -2.12 -38.85 -36.27
N SER A 39 -2.06 -40.07 -35.73
CA SER A 39 -2.51 -40.36 -34.37
C SER A 39 -1.48 -39.85 -33.37
N ILE A 40 -1.91 -39.19 -32.30
CA ILE A 40 -1.05 -38.64 -31.25
C ILE A 40 -1.45 -39.27 -29.91
N ARG A 41 -0.47 -39.74 -29.14
CA ARG A 41 -0.62 -40.07 -27.72
C ARG A 41 0.46 -39.35 -26.93
N VAL A 42 0.07 -38.75 -25.83
CA VAL A 42 0.95 -38.09 -24.87
C VAL A 42 0.65 -38.68 -23.50
N ASN A 43 1.69 -39.04 -22.77
CA ASN A 43 1.61 -39.47 -21.39
C ASN A 43 2.63 -38.67 -20.57
N LEU A 44 2.18 -38.09 -19.47
CA LEU A 44 3.02 -37.45 -18.47
C LEU A 44 2.86 -38.23 -17.16
N SER A 45 3.98 -38.62 -16.55
CA SER A 45 4.02 -39.40 -15.32
C SER A 45 5.07 -38.87 -14.33
N GLY A 46 5.11 -39.39 -13.10
CA GLY A 46 6.03 -38.91 -12.07
C GLY A 46 5.42 -37.76 -11.27
N ALA A 47 5.98 -36.55 -11.40
CA ALA A 47 5.53 -35.37 -10.67
C ALA A 47 4.09 -34.94 -11.02
N ASN A 48 3.66 -35.19 -12.25
CA ASN A 48 2.30 -34.95 -12.74
C ASN A 48 1.79 -36.19 -13.47
N ARG A 49 0.48 -36.35 -13.57
CA ARG A 49 -0.22 -37.42 -14.28
C ARG A 49 -1.23 -36.83 -15.26
N LEU A 50 -0.95 -36.97 -16.55
CA LEU A 50 -1.79 -36.53 -17.66
C LEU A 50 -1.71 -37.55 -18.79
N GLU A 51 -2.85 -37.91 -19.37
CA GLU A 51 -2.91 -38.66 -20.63
C GLU A 51 -3.64 -37.83 -21.68
N ALA A 52 -3.06 -37.64 -22.87
CA ALA A 52 -3.77 -37.06 -24.00
C ALA A 52 -3.74 -37.97 -25.23
N LYS A 53 -4.88 -38.12 -25.90
CA LYS A 53 -5.03 -38.96 -27.09
C LYS A 53 -5.80 -38.21 -28.15
N GLY A 54 -5.40 -38.36 -29.41
CA GLY A 54 -6.11 -37.71 -30.48
C GLY A 54 -5.44 -37.83 -31.84
N SER A 55 -5.71 -36.86 -32.70
CA SER A 55 -5.19 -36.87 -34.07
C SER A 55 -4.94 -35.47 -34.63
N TYR A 56 -4.00 -35.39 -35.55
CA TYR A 56 -3.72 -34.21 -36.36
C TYR A 56 -3.98 -34.53 -37.84
N ALA A 57 -4.80 -33.73 -38.51
CA ALA A 57 -5.15 -33.90 -39.91
C ALA A 57 -4.24 -33.03 -40.80
N ASP A 58 -3.22 -33.66 -41.41
CA ASP A 58 -2.16 -32.97 -42.13
C ASP A 58 -2.65 -32.05 -43.26
N GLN A 59 -3.76 -32.41 -43.92
CA GLN A 59 -4.30 -31.64 -45.06
C GLN A 59 -5.03 -30.37 -44.65
N THR A 60 -5.68 -30.40 -43.48
CA THR A 60 -6.52 -29.29 -43.00
C THR A 60 -5.85 -28.51 -41.87
N GLY A 61 -4.74 -29.03 -41.31
CA GLY A 61 -4.05 -28.43 -40.16
C GLY A 61 -4.89 -28.46 -38.88
N LEU A 62 -5.88 -29.36 -38.80
CA LEU A 62 -6.78 -29.48 -37.66
C LEU A 62 -6.24 -30.49 -36.66
N ILE A 63 -6.25 -30.12 -35.39
CA ILE A 63 -5.93 -30.99 -34.27
C ILE A 63 -7.22 -31.32 -33.52
N GLU A 64 -7.28 -32.51 -32.93
CA GLU A 64 -8.27 -32.89 -31.92
C GLU A 64 -7.52 -33.75 -30.89
N LEU A 65 -7.37 -33.26 -29.66
CA LEU A 65 -6.75 -33.95 -28.54
C LEU A 65 -7.73 -33.98 -27.37
N ARG A 66 -7.98 -35.17 -26.83
CA ARG A 66 -8.68 -35.35 -25.54
C ARG A 66 -7.63 -35.62 -24.48
N ALA A 67 -7.48 -34.70 -23.54
CA ALA A 67 -6.60 -34.80 -22.39
C ALA A 67 -7.43 -35.14 -21.14
N ASP A 68 -7.02 -36.19 -20.45
CA ASP A 68 -7.42 -36.54 -19.09
C ASP A 68 -6.29 -36.10 -18.16
N LEU A 69 -6.55 -35.05 -17.41
CA LEU A 69 -5.67 -34.51 -16.41
C LEU A 69 -6.00 -35.17 -15.08
N GLN A 70 -5.27 -36.22 -14.72
CA GLN A 70 -5.54 -36.92 -13.47
C GLN A 70 -4.97 -36.17 -12.27
N GLU A 71 -3.78 -35.57 -12.42
CA GLU A 71 -3.09 -34.85 -11.35
C GLU A 71 -2.02 -33.91 -11.91
N LEU A 72 -2.24 -32.61 -11.86
CA LEU A 72 -1.24 -31.60 -12.20
C LEU A 72 -1.02 -30.69 -11.00
N ALA A 73 0.19 -30.69 -10.45
CA ALA A 73 0.57 -29.78 -9.40
C ALA A 73 0.47 -28.33 -9.91
N LEU A 74 -0.24 -27.46 -9.17
CA LEU A 74 -0.41 -26.05 -9.54
C LEU A 74 0.94 -25.33 -9.66
N ALA A 75 1.95 -25.74 -8.88
CA ALA A 75 3.34 -25.28 -8.97
C ALA A 75 3.93 -25.38 -10.39
N THR A 76 3.41 -26.27 -11.25
CA THR A 76 3.81 -26.38 -12.65
C THR A 76 3.51 -25.10 -13.45
N LEU A 77 2.57 -24.27 -12.98
CA LEU A 77 2.20 -22.99 -13.59
C LEU A 77 3.01 -21.79 -13.07
N ASP A 78 3.72 -21.92 -11.95
CA ASP A 78 4.45 -20.81 -11.31
C ASP A 78 5.42 -20.09 -12.25
N PRO A 79 6.22 -20.79 -13.09
CA PRO A 79 7.11 -20.12 -14.04
C PRO A 79 6.43 -19.21 -15.07
N PHE A 80 5.12 -19.36 -15.27
CA PHE A 80 4.32 -18.52 -16.17
C PHE A 80 3.57 -17.40 -15.44
N LEU A 81 3.56 -17.43 -14.11
CA LEU A 81 2.81 -16.52 -13.24
C LEU A 81 3.73 -15.78 -12.26
N GLU A 82 5.04 -15.94 -12.41
CA GLU A 82 6.05 -15.46 -11.47
C GLU A 82 6.03 -13.95 -11.23
N GLU A 83 5.49 -13.16 -12.16
CA GLU A 83 5.34 -11.72 -11.98
C GLU A 83 4.33 -11.38 -10.87
N TYR A 84 3.28 -12.18 -10.73
CA TYR A 84 2.13 -11.86 -9.87
C TYR A 84 1.98 -12.82 -8.68
N LEU A 85 2.32 -14.09 -8.89
CA LEU A 85 2.09 -15.18 -7.95
C LEU A 85 3.39 -15.91 -7.60
N ASP A 86 3.41 -16.53 -6.42
CA ASP A 86 4.54 -17.35 -5.97
C ASP A 86 4.10 -18.57 -5.14
N GLY A 87 4.97 -19.58 -5.14
CA GLY A 87 4.89 -20.77 -4.32
C GLY A 87 3.51 -21.40 -4.34
N SER A 88 2.97 -21.67 -5.53
CA SER A 88 1.64 -22.26 -5.64
C SER A 88 1.68 -23.73 -5.25
N ALA A 89 0.64 -24.18 -4.57
CA ALA A 89 0.47 -25.55 -4.12
C ALA A 89 -0.92 -26.06 -4.45
N GLY A 90 -1.12 -27.37 -4.33
CA GLY A 90 -2.37 -28.06 -4.65
C GLY A 90 -2.38 -28.68 -6.04
N THR A 91 -3.51 -29.29 -6.39
CA THR A 91 -3.63 -30.13 -7.59
C THR A 91 -4.79 -29.71 -8.47
N LEU A 92 -4.56 -29.81 -9.77
CA LEU A 92 -5.52 -29.62 -10.84
C LEU A 92 -5.86 -30.99 -11.43
N SER A 93 -7.15 -31.26 -11.64
CA SER A 93 -7.62 -32.46 -12.35
C SER A 93 -8.78 -32.10 -13.27
N GLY A 94 -9.01 -32.84 -14.34
CA GLY A 94 -10.05 -32.45 -15.30
C GLY A 94 -9.99 -33.16 -16.64
N ASN A 95 -11.01 -32.94 -17.46
CA ASN A 95 -11.05 -33.44 -18.83
C ASN A 95 -11.06 -32.24 -19.77
N ILE A 96 -10.13 -32.21 -20.72
CA ILE A 96 -9.93 -31.08 -21.64
C ILE A 96 -9.94 -31.61 -23.08
N LEU A 97 -10.78 -31.02 -23.92
CA LEU A 97 -10.77 -31.17 -25.37
C LEU A 97 -10.06 -29.97 -25.97
N VAL A 98 -8.99 -30.22 -26.72
CA VAL A 98 -8.29 -29.22 -27.53
C VAL A 98 -8.54 -29.55 -29.00
N ASP A 99 -9.23 -28.70 -29.75
CA ASP A 99 -9.55 -28.97 -31.14
C ASP A 99 -9.49 -27.71 -32.04
N GLY A 100 -9.54 -27.91 -33.36
CA GLY A 100 -9.49 -26.82 -34.34
C GLY A 100 -8.11 -26.61 -34.96
N PRO A 101 -7.85 -25.47 -35.63
CA PRO A 101 -6.56 -25.19 -36.24
C PRO A 101 -5.44 -25.04 -35.19
N VAL A 102 -4.25 -25.59 -35.44
CA VAL A 102 -3.12 -25.51 -34.48
C VAL A 102 -2.75 -24.08 -34.09
N GLY A 103 -2.88 -23.11 -35.00
CA GLY A 103 -2.61 -21.70 -34.72
C GLY A 103 -3.73 -20.96 -33.98
N LYS A 104 -4.91 -21.56 -33.84
CA LYS A 104 -6.09 -21.01 -33.15
C LYS A 104 -6.89 -22.15 -32.49
N PRO A 105 -6.32 -22.83 -31.49
CA PRO A 105 -6.98 -23.96 -30.87
C PRO A 105 -8.20 -23.48 -30.06
N THR A 106 -9.24 -24.28 -30.08
CA THR A 106 -10.38 -24.21 -29.17
C THR A 106 -10.10 -25.16 -28.01
N VAL A 107 -10.38 -24.72 -26.79
CA VAL A 107 -10.21 -25.53 -25.58
C VAL A 107 -11.53 -25.56 -24.84
N ARG A 108 -12.01 -26.75 -24.52
CA ARG A 108 -13.28 -26.98 -23.81
C ARG A 108 -13.10 -28.03 -22.74
N GLY A 109 -13.80 -27.91 -21.63
CA GLY A 109 -13.73 -28.91 -20.56
C GLY A 109 -13.88 -28.29 -19.18
N SER A 110 -13.48 -29.04 -18.16
CA SER A 110 -13.52 -28.56 -16.79
C SER A 110 -12.24 -28.90 -16.05
N ILE A 111 -11.82 -28.00 -15.17
CA ILE A 111 -10.65 -28.15 -14.30
C ILE A 111 -11.13 -28.01 -12.85
N ARG A 112 -10.96 -29.08 -12.09
CA ARG A 112 -11.15 -29.10 -10.64
C ARG A 112 -9.85 -28.69 -9.95
N LEU A 113 -9.95 -27.65 -9.13
CA LEU A 113 -8.96 -27.20 -8.16
C LEU A 113 -9.14 -27.98 -6.87
N GLN A 114 -8.08 -28.54 -6.30
CA GLN A 114 -8.11 -29.22 -5.01
C GLN A 114 -6.97 -28.76 -4.11
N ASN A 115 -7.32 -28.23 -2.94
CA ASN A 115 -6.44 -27.69 -1.92
C ASN A 115 -5.38 -26.76 -2.51
N VAL A 116 -5.80 -25.88 -3.42
CA VAL A 116 -4.88 -24.96 -4.07
C VAL A 116 -4.59 -23.76 -3.17
N SER A 117 -3.36 -23.29 -3.19
CA SER A 117 -3.00 -22.03 -2.54
C SER A 117 -1.90 -21.33 -3.30
N THR A 118 -1.88 -20.01 -3.30
CA THR A 118 -0.86 -19.22 -3.98
C THR A 118 -0.57 -17.95 -3.18
N LEU A 119 0.68 -17.48 -3.21
CA LEU A 119 1.07 -16.19 -2.63
C LEU A 119 0.87 -15.11 -3.69
N VAL A 120 0.06 -14.10 -3.39
CA VAL A 120 -0.02 -12.88 -4.23
C VAL A 120 1.12 -11.97 -3.82
N LYS A 121 2.11 -11.77 -4.71
CA LYS A 121 3.39 -11.10 -4.38
C LYS A 121 3.20 -9.69 -3.85
N LEU A 122 2.43 -8.86 -4.55
CA LEU A 122 2.19 -7.46 -4.17
C LEU A 122 1.54 -7.33 -2.78
N ALA A 123 0.64 -8.26 -2.44
CA ALA A 123 -0.05 -8.30 -1.17
C ALA A 123 0.76 -8.99 -0.06
N ASN A 124 1.79 -9.74 -0.44
CA ASN A 124 2.47 -10.75 0.38
C ASN A 124 1.50 -11.61 1.20
N THR A 125 0.36 -11.96 0.61
CA THR A 125 -0.73 -12.70 1.29
C THR A 125 -1.06 -13.96 0.52
N ARG A 126 -1.14 -15.09 1.23
CA ARG A 126 -1.46 -16.41 0.64
C ARG A 126 -2.95 -16.65 0.69
N TYR A 127 -3.55 -16.89 -0.49
CA TYR A 127 -4.96 -17.24 -0.61
C TYR A 127 -5.12 -18.70 -0.99
N ALA A 128 -6.16 -19.34 -0.47
CA ALA A 128 -6.44 -20.75 -0.67
C ALA A 128 -7.85 -21.01 -1.19
N VAL A 129 -8.00 -22.11 -1.93
CA VAL A 129 -9.27 -22.68 -2.39
C VAL A 129 -9.25 -24.17 -2.06
N ALA A 130 -10.20 -24.61 -1.24
CA ALA A 130 -10.26 -26.02 -0.81
C ALA A 130 -10.68 -26.96 -1.95
N ASP A 131 -11.79 -26.65 -2.63
CA ASP A 131 -12.28 -27.43 -3.76
C ASP A 131 -13.16 -26.54 -4.63
N HIS A 132 -12.90 -26.51 -5.94
CA HIS A 132 -13.71 -25.76 -6.88
C HIS A 132 -13.56 -26.29 -8.31
N THR A 133 -14.52 -26.05 -9.19
CA THR A 133 -14.41 -26.40 -10.61
C THR A 133 -14.54 -25.15 -11.47
N ILE A 134 -13.59 -24.97 -12.39
CA ILE A 134 -13.57 -23.95 -13.44
C ILE A 134 -14.00 -24.62 -14.75
N GLU A 135 -14.90 -23.99 -15.48
CA GLU A 135 -15.32 -24.47 -16.81
C GLU A 135 -14.57 -23.70 -17.91
N LEU A 136 -14.12 -24.41 -18.92
CA LEU A 136 -13.45 -23.88 -20.09
C LEU A 136 -14.34 -24.05 -21.32
N ASP A 137 -14.47 -22.98 -22.09
CA ASP A 137 -15.21 -22.95 -23.35
C ASP A 137 -14.37 -22.23 -24.42
N GLU A 138 -14.78 -22.33 -25.69
CA GLU A 138 -14.13 -21.73 -26.86
C GLU A 138 -13.82 -20.24 -26.69
N ARG A 139 -14.66 -19.53 -25.93
CA ARG A 139 -14.62 -18.07 -25.79
C ARG A 139 -14.48 -17.59 -24.35
N LYS A 140 -14.45 -18.49 -23.36
CA LYS A 140 -14.45 -18.07 -21.96
C LYS A 140 -13.86 -19.12 -21.02
N ILE A 141 -13.26 -18.61 -19.95
CA ILE A 141 -12.98 -19.34 -18.72
C ILE A 141 -14.02 -18.87 -17.71
N ASP A 142 -14.84 -19.79 -17.21
CA ASP A 142 -15.92 -19.52 -16.28
C ASP A 142 -15.50 -19.95 -14.86
N LEU A 143 -15.28 -18.96 -13.99
CA LEU A 143 -14.85 -19.21 -12.62
C LEU A 143 -16.00 -19.64 -11.72
N GLY A 144 -17.26 -19.59 -12.17
CA GLY A 144 -18.41 -19.82 -11.31
C GLY A 144 -18.41 -18.89 -10.09
N ASN A 145 -18.59 -19.46 -8.89
CA ASN A 145 -18.42 -18.75 -7.62
C ASN A 145 -17.34 -19.44 -6.79
N LEU A 146 -16.10 -19.02 -6.98
CA LEU A 146 -14.90 -19.49 -6.31
C LEU A 146 -14.86 -18.94 -4.88
N LYS A 147 -14.77 -19.84 -3.89
CA LYS A 147 -14.56 -19.44 -2.49
C LYS A 147 -13.06 -19.39 -2.18
N LEU A 148 -12.61 -18.22 -1.76
CA LEU A 148 -11.25 -17.93 -1.35
C LEU A 148 -11.18 -17.87 0.18
N VAL A 149 -10.05 -18.29 0.73
CA VAL A 149 -9.74 -18.20 2.17
C VAL A 149 -8.40 -17.49 2.34
N ASP A 150 -8.35 -16.52 3.26
CA ASP A 150 -7.12 -15.81 3.65
C ASP A 150 -6.34 -16.56 4.77
N PRO A 151 -5.16 -16.10 5.19
CA PRO A 151 -4.40 -16.74 6.27
C PRO A 151 -5.09 -16.74 7.65
N GLU A 152 -6.17 -15.98 7.81
CA GLU A 152 -6.94 -15.84 9.05
C GLU A 152 -8.28 -16.60 8.97
N ASP A 153 -8.38 -17.57 8.05
CA ASP A 153 -9.56 -18.40 7.79
C ASP A 153 -10.82 -17.61 7.41
N ARG A 154 -10.67 -16.38 6.94
CA ARG A 154 -11.79 -15.53 6.50
C ARG A 154 -12.09 -15.77 5.05
N GLN A 155 -13.35 -15.59 4.68
CA GLN A 155 -13.86 -16.01 3.37
C GLN A 155 -14.05 -14.81 2.44
N ALA A 156 -13.75 -15.04 1.18
CA ALA A 156 -14.17 -14.19 0.08
C ALA A 156 -14.77 -15.04 -1.05
N SER A 157 -15.54 -14.39 -1.90
CA SER A 157 -16.11 -14.97 -3.12
C SER A 157 -15.54 -14.22 -4.32
N LEU A 158 -14.96 -14.95 -5.26
CA LEU A 158 -14.58 -14.48 -6.58
C LEU A 158 -15.48 -15.17 -7.62
N SER A 159 -16.11 -14.40 -8.49
CA SER A 159 -17.04 -14.93 -9.48
C SER A 159 -16.92 -14.22 -10.81
N GLY A 160 -17.40 -14.86 -11.87
CA GLY A 160 -17.44 -14.28 -13.20
C GLY A 160 -16.57 -15.01 -14.21
N LEU A 161 -16.22 -14.31 -15.28
CA LEU A 161 -15.71 -14.89 -16.51
C LEU A 161 -14.44 -14.17 -16.98
N ILE A 162 -13.55 -14.91 -17.61
CA ILE A 162 -12.47 -14.35 -18.44
C ILE A 162 -12.81 -14.69 -19.88
N ARG A 163 -13.23 -13.71 -20.67
CA ARG A 163 -13.54 -13.91 -22.10
C ARG A 163 -12.24 -13.87 -22.90
N HIS A 164 -12.19 -14.60 -24.01
CA HIS A 164 -11.03 -14.59 -24.90
C HIS A 164 -11.42 -14.98 -26.32
N ASP A 165 -10.53 -14.70 -27.28
CA ASP A 165 -10.59 -15.22 -28.65
C ASP A 165 -9.42 -16.20 -28.82
N HIS A 166 -9.65 -17.49 -28.61
CA HIS A 166 -8.60 -18.52 -28.59
C HIS A 166 -7.39 -18.17 -27.68
N PHE A 167 -7.65 -17.78 -26.43
CA PHE A 167 -6.66 -17.27 -25.46
C PHE A 167 -5.90 -16.00 -25.88
N THR A 168 -6.31 -15.35 -26.96
CA THR A 168 -5.84 -14.02 -27.34
C THR A 168 -6.81 -12.96 -26.85
N ARG A 169 -6.26 -11.77 -26.50
CA ARG A 169 -7.02 -10.60 -26.03
C ARG A 169 -8.01 -10.95 -24.90
N PRO A 170 -7.52 -11.46 -23.76
CA PRO A 170 -8.40 -11.80 -22.66
C PRO A 170 -9.08 -10.54 -22.10
N GLU A 171 -10.32 -10.68 -21.68
CA GLU A 171 -11.13 -9.63 -21.05
C GLU A 171 -11.74 -10.15 -19.74
N PHE A 172 -11.56 -9.39 -18.67
CA PHE A 172 -12.11 -9.66 -17.36
C PHE A 172 -13.58 -9.22 -17.25
N ASP A 173 -14.36 -10.05 -16.57
CA ASP A 173 -15.69 -9.75 -16.05
C ASP A 173 -15.82 -10.45 -14.70
N LEU A 174 -15.11 -9.91 -13.70
CA LEU A 174 -14.87 -10.55 -12.41
C LEU A 174 -15.47 -9.74 -11.26
N ASN A 175 -16.12 -10.41 -10.33
CA ASN A 175 -16.66 -9.82 -9.11
C ASN A 175 -16.05 -10.49 -7.90
N PHE A 176 -15.48 -9.70 -7.00
CA PHE A 176 -14.98 -10.16 -5.72
C PHE A 176 -15.79 -9.53 -4.59
N ARG A 177 -16.09 -10.32 -3.54
CA ARG A 177 -16.80 -9.83 -2.37
C ARG A 177 -16.31 -10.51 -1.09
N THR A 178 -16.17 -9.72 -0.04
CA THR A 178 -15.89 -10.20 1.31
C THR A 178 -16.48 -9.28 2.38
N ASP A 179 -16.90 -9.88 3.50
CA ASP A 179 -17.27 -9.14 4.70
C ASP A 179 -16.05 -8.83 5.59
N ALA A 180 -14.99 -9.63 5.49
CA ALA A 180 -13.71 -9.43 6.16
C ALA A 180 -12.63 -10.31 5.51
N PHE A 181 -11.55 -9.70 5.03
CA PHE A 181 -10.43 -10.42 4.43
C PHE A 181 -9.12 -9.66 4.64
N GLN A 182 -8.01 -10.37 4.78
CA GLN A 182 -6.66 -9.80 4.77
C GLN A 182 -6.22 -9.57 3.33
N PHE A 183 -6.03 -8.30 2.96
CA PHE A 183 -5.58 -7.90 1.62
C PHE A 183 -4.09 -7.61 1.54
N LEU A 184 -3.46 -7.31 2.68
CA LEU A 184 -2.05 -6.97 2.77
C LEU A 184 -1.47 -7.60 4.03
N HIS A 185 -0.29 -8.20 3.89
CA HIS A 185 0.55 -8.71 4.97
C HIS A 185 2.02 -8.49 4.64
N THR A 186 2.44 -7.23 4.55
CA THR A 186 3.80 -6.85 4.15
C THR A 186 4.61 -6.32 5.33
N GLN A 187 5.92 -6.52 5.29
CA GLN A 187 6.91 -5.90 6.16
C GLN A 187 7.76 -4.93 5.34
N ALA A 188 8.52 -4.06 6.01
CA ALA A 188 9.40 -3.08 5.35
C ALA A 188 10.39 -3.70 4.34
N LYS A 189 10.82 -4.95 4.58
CA LYS A 189 11.69 -5.70 3.65
C LYS A 189 10.98 -6.13 2.36
N ASP A 190 9.66 -6.30 2.42
CA ASP A 190 8.84 -6.76 1.29
C ASP A 190 8.47 -5.55 0.42
N ASN A 191 8.16 -4.43 1.07
CA ASN A 191 7.98 -3.13 0.42
C ASN A 191 8.36 -1.99 1.40
N PRO A 192 9.43 -1.23 1.13
CA PRO A 192 9.89 -0.18 2.05
C PRO A 192 8.99 1.06 2.03
N LEU A 193 8.27 1.33 0.94
CA LEU A 193 7.41 2.52 0.82
C LEU A 193 6.10 2.39 1.60
N TYR A 194 5.55 1.18 1.64
CA TYR A 194 4.35 0.89 2.42
C TYR A 194 4.33 -0.55 2.89
N TYR A 195 3.95 -0.75 4.15
CA TYR A 195 3.84 -2.08 4.71
C TYR A 195 2.89 -2.17 5.89
N GLY A 196 2.38 -3.36 6.14
CA GLY A 196 1.56 -3.67 7.31
C GLY A 196 0.49 -4.70 7.03
N ASP A 197 -0.52 -4.70 7.89
CA ASP A 197 -1.65 -5.61 7.86
C ASP A 197 -2.91 -4.84 7.47
N LEU A 198 -3.55 -5.18 6.35
CA LEU A 198 -4.76 -4.51 5.91
C LEU A 198 -5.93 -5.49 5.86
N PHE A 199 -6.93 -5.25 6.70
CA PHE A 199 -8.16 -6.03 6.73
C PHE A 199 -9.33 -5.18 6.24
N LEU A 200 -10.01 -5.63 5.18
CA LEU A 200 -11.10 -4.87 4.58
C LEU A 200 -12.36 -5.71 4.47
N ARG A 201 -13.50 -5.04 4.62
CA ARG A 201 -14.75 -5.44 3.97
C ARG A 201 -14.74 -4.82 2.58
N SER A 202 -15.00 -5.58 1.53
CA SER A 202 -14.92 -5.03 0.18
C SER A 202 -15.83 -5.73 -0.84
N THR A 203 -16.32 -4.93 -1.79
CA THR A 203 -16.84 -5.40 -3.08
C THR A 203 -15.97 -4.82 -4.18
N VAL A 204 -15.55 -5.66 -5.13
CA VAL A 204 -14.68 -5.27 -6.24
C VAL A 204 -15.28 -5.78 -7.55
N ALA A 205 -15.27 -4.94 -8.57
CA ALA A 205 -15.59 -5.30 -9.95
C ALA A 205 -14.37 -5.03 -10.84
N ILE A 206 -13.89 -6.04 -11.56
CA ILE A 206 -12.81 -5.92 -12.54
C ILE A 206 -13.40 -6.19 -13.93
N ARG A 207 -13.26 -5.24 -14.84
CA ARG A 207 -13.86 -5.26 -16.17
C ARG A 207 -12.85 -4.93 -17.27
N GLY A 208 -13.09 -5.42 -18.46
CA GLY A 208 -12.36 -5.02 -19.66
C GLY A 208 -11.06 -5.81 -19.91
N PRO A 209 -10.23 -5.37 -20.86
CA PRO A 209 -9.02 -6.07 -21.27
C PRO A 209 -8.02 -6.28 -20.12
N VAL A 210 -7.34 -7.44 -20.07
CA VAL A 210 -6.37 -7.75 -19.01
C VAL A 210 -5.19 -6.78 -18.96
N ASP A 211 -4.82 -6.21 -20.10
CA ASP A 211 -3.74 -5.23 -20.25
C ASP A 211 -4.14 -3.80 -19.82
N ARG A 212 -5.44 -3.52 -19.69
CA ARG A 212 -5.96 -2.24 -19.21
C ARG A 212 -7.33 -2.39 -18.55
N PRO A 213 -7.41 -3.05 -17.39
CA PRO A 213 -8.68 -3.31 -16.74
C PRO A 213 -9.22 -2.05 -16.05
N THR A 214 -10.53 -1.94 -15.97
CA THR A 214 -11.23 -1.03 -15.06
C THR A 214 -11.56 -1.77 -13.76
N ILE A 215 -11.17 -1.19 -12.64
CA ILE A 215 -11.29 -1.76 -11.30
C ILE A 215 -12.12 -0.81 -10.46
N GLU A 216 -13.30 -1.24 -10.04
CA GLU A 216 -14.17 -0.50 -9.14
C GLU A 216 -14.18 -1.19 -7.78
N ILE A 217 -13.90 -0.45 -6.70
CA ILE A 217 -13.76 -0.97 -5.35
C ILE A 217 -14.61 -0.12 -4.39
N ASP A 218 -15.50 -0.77 -3.65
CA ASP A 218 -16.06 -0.23 -2.42
C ASP A 218 -15.43 -0.97 -1.25
N ALA A 219 -14.72 -0.27 -0.37
CA ALA A 219 -14.00 -0.88 0.75
C ALA A 219 -14.22 -0.11 2.06
N ALA A 220 -14.19 -0.86 3.17
CA ALA A 220 -14.16 -0.29 4.51
C ALA A 220 -13.09 -0.98 5.34
N THR A 221 -12.26 -0.20 6.06
CA THR A 221 -11.25 -0.77 6.94
C THR A 221 -11.87 -1.44 8.14
N LEU A 222 -11.26 -2.55 8.56
CA LEU A 222 -11.67 -3.35 9.71
C LEU A 222 -10.65 -3.23 10.86
N PRO A 223 -11.05 -3.59 12.10
CA PRO A 223 -10.13 -3.65 13.22
C PRO A 223 -8.89 -4.51 12.93
N ARG A 224 -7.77 -4.19 13.61
CA ARG A 224 -6.43 -4.75 13.38
C ARG A 224 -5.75 -4.29 12.09
N SER A 225 -6.41 -3.48 11.26
CA SER A 225 -5.73 -2.85 10.13
C SER A 225 -4.69 -1.86 10.63
N GLN A 226 -3.46 -2.02 10.19
CA GLN A 226 -2.35 -1.13 10.46
C GLN A 226 -1.53 -0.98 9.19
N LEU A 227 -1.49 0.24 8.66
CA LEU A 227 -0.65 0.57 7.51
C LEU A 227 0.46 1.50 7.98
N THR A 228 1.68 1.17 7.60
CA THR A 228 2.84 2.05 7.70
C THR A 228 3.18 2.55 6.31
N VAL A 229 3.31 3.86 6.17
CA VAL A 229 3.78 4.50 4.95
C VAL A 229 5.09 5.20 5.27
N GLN A 230 6.09 4.96 4.44
CA GLN A 230 7.36 5.63 4.49
C GLN A 230 7.56 6.30 3.12
N PRO A 231 7.17 7.57 2.99
CA PRO A 231 7.26 8.28 1.72
C PRO A 231 8.69 8.36 1.14
N PHE A 232 9.74 8.17 1.96
CA PHE A 232 11.14 8.38 1.54
C PHE A 232 12.04 7.17 1.85
N THR A 233 12.88 6.76 0.90
CA THR A 233 13.82 5.63 1.08
C THR A 233 15.21 6.08 1.55
N GLU A 234 15.97 5.20 2.22
CA GLU A 234 17.34 5.51 2.73
C GLU A 234 18.31 5.98 1.63
N GLU A 235 18.19 5.45 0.40
CA GLU A 235 19.04 5.86 -0.74
C GLU A 235 18.89 7.34 -1.09
N GLN A 236 17.72 7.94 -0.78
CA GLN A 236 17.39 9.33 -1.09
C GLN A 236 17.90 10.31 -0.03
N MET A 237 17.93 9.89 1.24
CA MET A 237 18.54 10.64 2.34
C MET A 237 20.05 10.76 2.14
N LEU A 238 20.71 9.67 1.72
CA LEU A 238 22.15 9.64 1.43
C LEU A 238 22.55 10.50 0.23
N THR A 239 21.69 10.68 -0.78
CA THR A 239 21.94 11.60 -1.90
C THR A 239 21.80 13.08 -1.55
N GLN A 240 21.20 13.43 -0.41
CA GLN A 240 21.05 14.82 0.03
C GLN A 240 22.25 15.32 0.87
N GLU A 241 22.93 14.44 1.60
CA GLU A 241 24.02 14.86 2.51
C GLU A 241 25.37 15.09 1.82
N ASP A 242 25.59 14.64 0.58
CA ASP A 242 26.80 14.98 -0.18
C ASP A 242 26.58 14.95 -1.71
N TYR A 243 27.24 15.89 -2.39
CA TYR A 243 27.45 16.05 -3.85
C TYR A 243 26.59 17.07 -4.63
N ILE A 244 27.31 18.00 -5.27
CA ILE A 244 26.84 18.71 -6.48
C ILE A 244 26.63 17.64 -7.56
N VAL A 245 25.38 17.26 -7.80
CA VAL A 245 25.00 16.44 -8.94
C VAL A 245 24.95 17.34 -10.18
N PHE A 246 25.91 17.17 -11.10
CA PHE A 246 25.80 17.73 -12.45
C PHE A 246 24.84 16.88 -13.28
N ALA A 247 23.55 16.99 -12.98
CA ALA A 247 22.46 16.53 -13.84
C ALA A 247 21.60 17.73 -14.23
N ASN A 248 20.89 17.61 -15.35
CA ASN A 248 19.99 18.63 -15.84
C ASN A 248 18.87 18.88 -14.79
N PRO A 249 18.72 20.10 -14.24
CA PRO A 249 17.76 20.39 -13.17
C PRO A 249 16.28 20.13 -13.51
N ALA A 250 15.96 19.95 -14.79
CA ALA A 250 14.61 19.62 -15.26
C ALA A 250 14.22 18.14 -15.06
N ASP A 251 15.17 17.27 -14.73
CA ASP A 251 14.95 15.82 -14.61
C ASP A 251 14.98 15.33 -13.14
N TYR A 252 15.13 16.24 -12.17
CA TYR A 252 15.28 15.95 -10.74
C TYR A 252 14.07 16.49 -9.95
N HIS A 253 13.25 15.58 -9.43
CA HIS A 253 12.07 15.89 -8.60
C HIS A 253 12.07 14.96 -7.36
N PRO A 254 12.38 15.49 -6.16
CA PRO A 254 12.49 14.70 -4.92
C PRO A 254 11.18 14.10 -4.40
N ASP A 255 10.04 14.65 -4.78
CA ASP A 255 8.72 14.31 -4.26
C ASP A 255 8.34 12.80 -4.27
N SER A 256 8.01 12.31 -3.08
CA SER A 256 7.55 10.93 -2.83
C SER A 256 6.26 10.55 -3.57
N LEU A 257 5.32 11.50 -3.70
CA LEU A 257 4.07 11.31 -4.44
C LEU A 257 4.32 11.19 -5.95
N TYR A 258 5.21 12.02 -6.52
CA TYR A 258 5.60 11.93 -7.93
C TYR A 258 6.36 10.65 -8.25
N GLN A 259 7.05 10.06 -7.28
CA GLN A 259 7.70 8.77 -7.45
C GLN A 259 6.75 7.59 -7.31
N ILE A 260 5.75 7.65 -6.42
CA ILE A 260 4.65 6.68 -6.42
C ILE A 260 3.94 6.73 -7.77
N GLU A 261 3.59 7.94 -8.22
CA GLU A 261 3.00 8.19 -9.53
C GLU A 261 3.91 7.68 -10.65
N ARG A 262 5.20 8.01 -10.68
CA ARG A 262 6.15 7.53 -11.70
C ARG A 262 6.38 6.01 -11.65
N ASN A 263 6.49 5.40 -10.47
CA ASN A 263 6.64 3.95 -10.33
C ASN A 263 5.38 3.23 -10.81
N ILE A 264 4.20 3.84 -10.64
CA ILE A 264 2.91 3.35 -11.15
C ILE A 264 2.78 3.62 -12.67
N SER A 265 3.12 4.82 -13.16
CA SER A 265 3.09 5.22 -14.58
C SER A 265 4.12 4.47 -15.42
N THR A 266 5.23 4.02 -14.82
CA THR A 266 6.23 3.16 -15.47
C THR A 266 5.98 1.67 -15.23
N ALA A 267 5.00 1.32 -14.38
CA ALA A 267 4.60 -0.06 -14.21
C ALA A 267 3.92 -0.57 -15.49
N PRO A 268 4.19 -1.82 -15.91
CA PRO A 268 3.71 -2.37 -17.17
C PRO A 268 2.18 -2.62 -17.23
N ASN A 269 1.40 -2.19 -16.24
CA ASN A 269 -0.06 -2.39 -16.18
C ASN A 269 -0.79 -1.08 -15.80
N PRO A 270 -1.14 -0.25 -16.80
CA PRO A 270 -1.94 0.95 -16.58
C PRO A 270 -3.39 0.51 -16.39
N PHE A 271 -3.91 0.52 -15.16
CA PHE A 271 -5.32 0.21 -14.88
C PHE A 271 -6.10 1.50 -14.58
N ASP A 272 -7.41 1.45 -14.80
CA ASP A 272 -8.33 2.50 -14.37
C ASP A 272 -8.94 2.07 -13.04
N LEU A 273 -8.70 2.81 -11.97
CA LEU A 273 -9.18 2.49 -10.62
C LEU A 273 -10.17 3.54 -10.14
N THR A 274 -11.30 3.08 -9.62
CA THR A 274 -12.18 3.84 -8.74
C THR A 274 -12.27 3.11 -7.40
N LEU A 275 -11.79 3.73 -6.33
CA LEU A 275 -11.84 3.21 -4.97
C LEU A 275 -12.64 4.17 -4.07
N ASN A 276 -13.78 3.71 -3.59
CA ASN A 276 -14.53 4.34 -2.49
C ASN A 276 -14.12 3.68 -1.18
N LEU A 277 -13.34 4.40 -0.37
CA LEU A 277 -12.77 3.91 0.87
C LEU A 277 -13.41 4.59 2.08
N SER A 278 -14.10 3.80 2.91
CA SER A 278 -14.52 4.21 4.25
C SER A 278 -13.45 3.81 5.28
N LEU A 279 -12.67 4.79 5.75
CA LEU A 279 -11.72 4.60 6.85
C LEU A 279 -12.45 4.67 8.19
N THR A 280 -12.22 3.68 9.05
CA THR A 280 -12.76 3.60 10.41
C THR A 280 -11.69 3.90 11.47
N PRO A 281 -12.06 4.43 12.65
CA PRO A 281 -11.12 4.71 13.75
C PRO A 281 -10.39 3.49 14.32
N ASP A 282 -10.84 2.27 13.98
CA ASP A 282 -10.21 1.01 14.40
C ASP A 282 -8.97 0.66 13.56
N ALA A 283 -8.77 1.36 12.44
CA ALA A 283 -7.57 1.25 11.61
C ALA A 283 -6.52 2.28 12.02
N ARG A 284 -5.26 1.85 12.06
CA ARG A 284 -4.12 2.71 12.40
C ARG A 284 -3.30 3.04 11.16
N LEU A 285 -2.95 4.31 11.05
CA LEU A 285 -1.99 4.81 10.08
C LEU A 285 -0.72 5.24 10.82
N LYS A 286 0.42 4.74 10.37
CA LYS A 286 1.73 5.19 10.77
C LYS A 286 2.41 5.82 9.56
N ILE A 287 2.88 7.06 9.70
CA ILE A 287 3.70 7.72 8.69
C ILE A 287 5.08 7.93 9.29
N ILE A 288 6.09 7.34 8.67
CA ILE A 288 7.49 7.58 9.03
C ILE A 288 7.92 8.82 8.25
N VAL A 289 8.10 9.92 8.96
CA VAL A 289 8.52 11.19 8.35
C VAL A 289 10.02 11.16 8.09
N ASP A 290 10.79 10.73 9.09
CA ASP A 290 12.24 10.62 9.01
C ASP A 290 12.70 9.37 9.79
N PRO A 291 13.24 8.34 9.11
CA PRO A 291 13.69 7.12 9.75
C PRO A 291 14.97 7.30 10.59
N GLU A 292 15.81 8.31 10.29
CA GLU A 292 17.08 8.54 10.99
C GLU A 292 16.87 9.25 12.33
N THR A 293 16.06 10.31 12.33
CA THR A 293 15.68 11.00 13.57
C THR A 293 14.61 10.23 14.34
N GLY A 294 13.84 9.38 13.64
CA GLY A 294 12.72 8.62 14.19
C GLY A 294 11.43 9.43 14.30
N ASP A 295 11.31 10.53 13.53
CA ASP A 295 10.10 11.34 13.46
C ASP A 295 8.98 10.54 12.79
N GLN A 296 7.85 10.43 13.48
CA GLN A 296 6.74 9.62 13.03
C GLN A 296 5.40 10.17 13.52
N LEU A 297 4.40 10.05 12.65
CA LEU A 297 3.01 10.25 12.96
C LEU A 297 2.35 8.89 13.17
N ASN A 298 1.66 8.71 14.29
CA ASN A 298 0.77 7.57 14.50
C ASN A 298 -0.64 8.11 14.76
N CYS A 299 -1.61 7.74 13.93
CA CYS A 299 -2.98 8.23 14.07
C CYS A 299 -4.03 7.17 13.71
N SER A 300 -5.24 7.39 14.20
CA SER A 300 -6.45 6.72 13.75
C SER A 300 -7.58 7.74 13.63
N GLY A 301 -8.46 7.51 12.67
CA GLY A 301 -9.38 8.53 12.20
C GLY A 301 -10.48 7.94 11.33
N SER A 302 -11.43 8.79 10.98
CA SER A 302 -12.53 8.45 10.07
C SER A 302 -12.34 9.18 8.75
N ALA A 303 -12.67 8.53 7.63
CA ALA A 303 -12.77 9.19 6.33
C ALA A 303 -13.81 8.51 5.44
N ASN A 304 -14.34 9.25 4.49
CA ASN A 304 -14.83 8.70 3.24
C ASN A 304 -14.01 9.33 2.13
N LEU A 305 -13.19 8.53 1.46
CA LEU A 305 -12.32 8.95 0.38
C LEU A 305 -12.80 8.32 -0.92
N THR A 306 -12.82 9.10 -1.99
CA THR A 306 -12.87 8.59 -3.35
C THR A 306 -11.49 8.78 -3.96
N ILE A 307 -10.88 7.68 -4.37
CA ILE A 307 -9.56 7.64 -4.99
C ILE A 307 -9.77 7.16 -6.43
N LEU A 308 -9.37 7.99 -7.38
CA LEU A 308 -9.38 7.68 -8.81
C LEU A 308 -7.93 7.60 -9.27
N MET A 309 -7.61 6.59 -10.08
CA MET A 309 -6.30 6.50 -10.73
C MET A 309 -6.52 6.19 -12.19
N GLU A 310 -6.02 7.07 -13.04
CA GLU A 310 -6.06 6.85 -14.47
C GLU A 310 -4.96 5.88 -14.92
N PRO A 311 -5.12 5.23 -16.08
CA PRO A 311 -4.06 4.44 -16.70
C PRO A 311 -2.74 5.22 -16.92
N SER A 312 -2.78 6.55 -16.97
CA SER A 312 -1.59 7.42 -17.03
C SER A 312 -0.78 7.42 -15.72
N GLY A 313 -1.37 6.97 -14.62
CA GLY A 313 -0.90 7.10 -13.25
C GLY A 313 -1.45 8.32 -12.52
N GLU A 314 -2.15 9.23 -13.22
CA GLU A 314 -2.74 10.44 -12.62
C GLU A 314 -3.70 10.05 -11.49
N LEU A 315 -3.41 10.54 -10.29
CA LEU A 315 -4.13 10.22 -9.06
C LEU A 315 -5.03 11.39 -8.65
N SER A 316 -6.28 11.09 -8.35
CA SER A 316 -7.21 12.04 -7.75
C SER A 316 -7.74 11.48 -6.44
N VAL A 317 -7.61 12.22 -5.35
CA VAL A 317 -8.12 11.88 -4.02
C VAL A 317 -9.09 12.97 -3.57
N SER A 318 -10.32 12.59 -3.28
CA SER A 318 -11.35 13.50 -2.80
C SER A 318 -11.94 13.00 -1.48
N GLY A 319 -12.09 13.89 -0.51
CA GLY A 319 -12.70 13.59 0.78
C GLY A 319 -12.05 14.33 1.94
N ALA A 320 -12.34 13.91 3.16
CA ALA A 320 -11.74 14.45 4.37
C ALA A 320 -11.41 13.33 5.34
N TYR A 321 -10.20 13.38 5.92
CA TYR A 321 -9.78 12.54 7.03
C TYR A 321 -9.88 13.34 8.32
N THR A 322 -10.64 12.85 9.29
CA THR A 322 -10.74 13.43 10.63
C THR A 322 -10.02 12.53 11.61
N ILE A 323 -9.01 13.08 12.28
CA ILE A 323 -8.20 12.37 13.25
C ILE A 323 -8.96 12.30 14.58
N GLU A 324 -9.19 11.08 15.06
CA GLU A 324 -9.82 10.88 16.37
C GLU A 324 -8.82 10.73 17.49
N THR A 325 -7.73 10.00 17.23
CA THR A 325 -6.60 9.87 18.14
C THR A 325 -5.30 9.85 17.34
N GLY A 326 -4.25 10.45 17.88
CA GLY A 326 -2.95 10.36 17.26
C GLY A 326 -1.89 11.10 18.03
N ALA A 327 -0.64 10.82 17.68
CA ALA A 327 0.51 11.50 18.24
C ALA A 327 1.59 11.68 17.18
N TYR A 328 2.23 12.84 17.21
CA TYR A 328 3.45 13.13 16.46
C TYR A 328 4.66 13.01 17.39
N SER A 329 5.57 12.12 17.05
CA SER A 329 6.86 11.98 17.73
C SER A 329 7.85 12.94 17.09
N PHE A 330 8.26 13.97 17.83
CA PHE A 330 9.29 14.92 17.44
C PHE A 330 10.61 14.55 18.13
N ASN A 331 11.65 14.30 17.34
CA ASN A 331 12.99 13.98 17.79
C ASN A 331 13.99 15.00 17.20
N TYR A 332 14.73 15.67 18.06
CA TYR A 332 15.79 16.59 17.64
C TYR A 332 17.16 16.05 18.02
N GLU A 333 17.98 15.72 17.00
CA GLU A 333 19.41 15.33 17.12
C GLU A 333 19.68 14.24 18.18
N ASN A 334 18.71 13.35 18.43
CA ASN A 334 18.73 12.36 19.52
C ASN A 334 18.89 12.93 20.95
N LEU A 335 18.86 14.25 21.11
CA LEU A 335 19.00 14.95 22.40
C LEU A 335 17.65 15.09 23.12
N VAL A 336 16.59 15.35 22.36
CA VAL A 336 15.26 15.62 22.90
C VAL A 336 14.21 14.85 22.11
N LYS A 337 13.34 14.12 22.84
CA LYS A 337 12.17 13.45 22.30
C LYS A 337 10.91 14.03 22.93
N ARG A 338 9.98 14.50 22.10
CA ARG A 338 8.69 15.08 22.52
C ARG A 338 7.57 14.42 21.74
N GLU A 339 6.52 14.07 22.46
CA GLU A 339 5.32 13.50 21.86
C GLU A 339 4.21 14.54 21.93
N PHE A 340 3.77 15.02 20.77
CA PHE A 340 2.66 15.93 20.63
C PHE A 340 1.39 15.11 20.38
N GLN A 341 0.42 15.20 21.29
CA GLN A 341 -0.86 14.51 21.15
C GLN A 341 -1.75 15.32 20.21
N ILE A 342 -2.20 14.71 19.12
CA ILE A 342 -3.05 15.37 18.13
C ILE A 342 -4.43 15.59 18.75
N GLU A 343 -4.92 16.82 18.64
CA GLU A 343 -6.24 17.20 19.12
C GLU A 343 -7.30 16.58 18.23
N LYS A 344 -8.28 15.93 18.88
CA LYS A 344 -9.42 15.32 18.22
C LYS A 344 -10.16 16.35 17.37
N GLY A 345 -10.46 15.99 16.12
CA GLY A 345 -11.10 16.88 15.15
C GLY A 345 -10.13 17.58 14.21
N SER A 346 -8.81 17.45 14.44
CA SER A 346 -7.80 17.77 13.43
C SER A 346 -8.14 17.05 12.12
N ASN A 347 -7.99 17.74 10.99
CA ASN A 347 -8.47 17.25 9.72
C ASN A 347 -7.49 17.46 8.57
N ILE A 348 -7.62 16.61 7.55
CA ILE A 348 -6.92 16.70 6.27
C ILE A 348 -7.98 16.66 5.18
N GLN A 349 -8.03 17.67 4.34
CA GLN A 349 -8.98 17.79 3.24
C GLN A 349 -8.28 17.50 1.92
N PHE A 350 -8.84 16.56 1.15
CA PHE A 350 -8.37 16.24 -0.20
C PHE A 350 -9.37 16.79 -1.22
N PRO A 351 -9.01 17.81 -2.02
CA PRO A 351 -9.93 18.48 -2.94
C PRO A 351 -10.03 17.82 -4.33
N GLY A 352 -9.27 16.75 -4.58
CA GLY A 352 -9.10 16.14 -5.89
C GLY A 352 -7.62 15.92 -6.17
N ASP A 353 -6.87 17.00 -6.40
CA ASP A 353 -5.41 16.91 -6.52
C ASP A 353 -4.79 16.55 -5.14
N PRO A 354 -4.11 15.38 -5.01
CA PRO A 354 -3.49 14.97 -3.74
C PRO A 354 -2.36 15.90 -3.30
N TYR A 355 -1.71 16.63 -4.20
CA TYR A 355 -0.66 17.60 -3.88
C TYR A 355 -1.23 18.89 -3.27
N GLN A 356 -2.53 19.14 -3.46
CA GLN A 356 -3.26 20.28 -2.85
C GLN A 356 -4.02 19.88 -1.59
N ALA A 357 -3.60 18.80 -0.92
CA ALA A 357 -4.17 18.40 0.36
C ALA A 357 -4.03 19.54 1.38
N ARG A 358 -5.12 19.85 2.08
CA ARG A 358 -5.18 20.94 3.06
C ARG A 358 -5.13 20.40 4.47
N PHE A 359 -4.19 20.88 5.25
CA PHE A 359 -4.03 20.54 6.65
C PHE A 359 -4.74 21.55 7.55
N ASP A 360 -5.36 21.04 8.61
CA ASP A 360 -5.79 21.78 9.79
C ASP A 360 -5.61 20.86 10.99
N ILE A 361 -4.36 20.76 11.43
CA ILE A 361 -3.94 19.85 12.48
C ILE A 361 -3.40 20.65 13.65
N THR A 362 -3.95 20.41 14.84
CA THR A 362 -3.42 20.92 16.09
C THR A 362 -2.94 19.76 16.94
N ALA A 363 -1.74 19.87 17.50
CA ALA A 363 -1.18 18.88 18.41
C ALA A 363 -0.60 19.56 19.66
N ALA A 364 -0.70 18.91 20.81
CA ALA A 364 -0.35 19.49 22.10
C ALA A 364 0.71 18.65 22.83
N TYR A 365 1.80 19.28 23.24
CA TYR A 365 2.76 18.74 24.20
C TYR A 365 2.55 19.40 25.57
N ARG A 366 2.27 18.61 26.61
CA ARG A 366 2.02 19.14 27.97
C ARG A 366 3.19 18.88 28.90
N THR A 367 3.69 19.92 29.54
CA THR A 367 4.77 19.86 30.53
C THR A 367 4.43 20.65 31.80
N ARG A 368 5.28 20.57 32.83
CA ARG A 368 5.17 21.34 34.07
C ARG A 368 6.31 22.34 34.20
N ALA A 369 6.01 23.63 34.14
CA ALA A 369 6.99 24.71 34.26
C ALA A 369 6.49 25.78 35.25
N THR A 370 7.41 26.56 35.81
CA THR A 370 7.06 27.76 36.58
C THR A 370 6.82 28.92 35.62
N THR A 371 5.72 29.68 35.77
CA THR A 371 5.45 30.87 34.95
C THR A 371 6.24 32.09 35.38
N TYR A 372 6.98 32.02 36.49
CA TYR A 372 7.76 33.14 37.03
C TYR A 372 8.70 33.77 35.99
N GLU A 373 9.51 32.96 35.31
CA GLU A 373 10.46 33.46 34.30
C GLU A 373 9.76 34.12 33.09
N LEU A 374 8.52 33.74 32.81
CA LEU A 374 7.72 34.32 31.73
C LEU A 374 7.23 35.75 32.08
N ILE A 375 6.86 35.98 33.34
CA ILE A 375 6.21 37.22 33.78
C ILE A 375 7.10 38.14 34.62
N LYS A 376 8.28 37.70 35.07
CA LYS A 376 9.11 38.47 36.02
C LYS A 376 9.50 39.88 35.57
N ASP A 377 9.55 40.11 34.26
CA ASP A 377 9.89 41.40 33.67
C ASP A 377 8.66 42.34 33.57
N GLN A 378 7.48 41.90 34.03
CA GLN A 378 6.29 42.75 34.11
C GLN A 378 6.37 43.71 35.30
N ALA A 379 6.20 45.00 35.01
CA ALA A 379 6.44 46.10 35.94
C ALA A 379 5.50 46.17 37.17
N THR A 380 4.40 45.41 37.20
CA THR A 380 3.32 45.53 38.20
C THR A 380 2.89 44.21 38.82
N LEU A 381 3.82 43.31 39.14
CA LEU A 381 3.50 42.08 39.88
C LEU A 381 3.37 42.35 41.39
N SER A 382 2.25 41.93 41.99
CA SER A 382 2.09 41.87 43.45
C SER A 382 2.89 40.73 44.07
N ALA A 383 3.18 40.81 45.37
CA ALA A 383 3.90 39.75 46.10
C ALA A 383 3.18 38.39 46.04
N ALA A 384 1.84 38.40 46.00
CA ALA A 384 1.04 37.18 45.83
C ALA A 384 1.20 36.57 44.42
N GLU A 385 1.33 37.41 43.39
CA GLU A 385 1.52 36.95 42.01
C GLU A 385 2.91 36.35 41.77
N VAL A 386 3.93 36.93 42.40
CA VAL A 386 5.29 36.39 42.42
C VAL A 386 5.34 35.01 43.09
N GLU A 387 4.68 34.84 44.24
CA GLU A 387 4.70 33.55 44.93
C GLU A 387 3.89 32.47 44.20
N ALA A 388 2.79 32.84 43.55
CA ALA A 388 1.99 31.91 42.77
C ALA A 388 2.69 31.47 41.47
N SER A 389 3.36 32.38 40.75
CA SER A 389 4.07 32.05 39.50
C SER A 389 5.33 31.18 39.69
N LYS A 390 5.86 31.10 40.91
CA LYS A 390 6.92 30.14 41.30
C LYS A 390 6.40 28.70 41.43
N LYS A 391 5.09 28.49 41.50
CA LYS A 391 4.52 27.14 41.49
C LYS A 391 4.55 26.58 40.07
N ARG A 392 4.80 25.28 39.94
CA ARG A 392 4.77 24.61 38.64
C ARG A 392 3.32 24.44 38.18
N SER A 393 2.96 25.09 37.08
CA SER A 393 1.68 24.93 36.40
C SER A 393 1.84 23.98 35.19
N THR A 394 0.71 23.45 34.73
CA THR A 394 0.68 22.69 33.46
C THR A 394 0.72 23.69 32.31
N VAL A 395 1.69 23.54 31.42
CA VAL A 395 1.85 24.34 30.22
C VAL A 395 1.70 23.43 29.01
N GLY A 396 0.79 23.76 28.11
CA GLY A 396 0.63 23.14 26.81
C GLY A 396 1.35 23.95 25.73
N VAL A 397 2.25 23.29 25.01
CA VAL A 397 2.80 23.78 23.74
C VAL A 397 1.91 23.24 22.64
N LEU A 398 1.23 24.12 21.93
CA LEU A 398 0.42 23.79 20.77
C LEU A 398 1.28 23.94 19.51
N LEU A 399 1.33 22.90 18.70
CA LEU A 399 1.87 22.87 17.35
C LEU A 399 0.68 22.85 16.39
N ARG A 400 0.61 23.83 15.50
CA ARG A 400 -0.42 23.93 14.46
C ARG A 400 0.23 23.78 13.09
N LEU A 401 -0.37 22.92 12.27
CA LEU A 401 -0.05 22.75 10.86
C LEU A 401 -1.31 23.08 10.07
N SER A 402 -1.25 24.16 9.29
CA SER A 402 -2.34 24.62 8.43
C SER A 402 -1.87 24.82 6.99
N GLY A 403 -2.79 25.07 6.06
CA GLY A 403 -2.46 25.40 4.66
C GLY A 403 -2.38 24.16 3.77
N ASP A 404 -1.83 24.36 2.57
CA ASP A 404 -1.73 23.31 1.55
C ASP A 404 -0.46 22.46 1.77
N LEU A 405 -0.43 21.23 1.26
CA LEU A 405 0.72 20.33 1.40
C LEU A 405 1.97 20.85 0.70
N ASP A 406 1.79 21.59 -0.40
CA ASP A 406 2.88 22.27 -1.10
C ASP A 406 3.40 23.48 -0.32
N GLN A 407 2.51 24.20 0.40
CA GLN A 407 2.82 25.39 1.20
C GLN A 407 2.24 25.32 2.62
N PRO A 408 2.78 24.43 3.44
CA PRO A 408 2.33 24.23 4.81
C PRO A 408 2.76 25.39 5.70
N GLU A 409 1.84 25.87 6.52
CA GLU A 409 2.07 26.89 7.53
C GLU A 409 2.17 26.22 8.90
N VAL A 410 3.38 26.21 9.47
CA VAL A 410 3.58 25.77 10.85
C VAL A 410 3.68 26.93 11.80
N SER A 411 2.89 26.87 12.86
CA SER A 411 2.90 27.85 13.94
C SER A 411 2.84 27.18 15.29
N PHE A 412 3.33 27.87 16.31
CA PHE A 412 3.23 27.45 17.69
C PHE A 412 2.32 28.38 18.48
N ASP A 413 1.69 27.84 19.52
CA ASP A 413 0.98 28.62 20.52
C ASP A 413 1.24 28.01 21.91
N LEU A 414 0.92 28.77 22.95
CA LEU A 414 1.05 28.36 24.34
C LEU A 414 -0.31 28.46 25.04
N GLU A 415 -0.65 27.39 25.76
CA GLU A 415 -1.80 27.32 26.65
C GLU A 415 -1.37 26.98 28.07
N ILE A 416 -2.07 27.53 29.07
CA ILE A 416 -1.87 27.16 30.47
C ILE A 416 -3.25 26.79 31.02
N PRO A 417 -3.65 25.50 30.95
CA PRO A 417 -5.00 25.08 31.31
C PRO A 417 -5.24 25.21 32.82
N GLY A 418 -6.32 25.89 33.20
CA GLY A 418 -6.90 25.77 34.54
C GLY A 418 -6.45 26.77 35.62
N GLU A 419 -6.41 28.07 35.31
CA GLU A 419 -6.46 29.11 36.37
C GLU A 419 -7.60 30.13 36.15
N SER A 420 -8.82 29.68 35.89
CA SER A 420 -10.01 30.56 35.78
C SER A 420 -10.45 31.24 37.09
N ALA A 421 -9.57 31.45 38.09
CA ALA A 421 -9.90 32.15 39.33
C ALA A 421 -8.66 32.70 40.08
N GLY A 422 -7.95 33.70 39.53
CA GLY A 422 -6.88 34.42 40.25
C GLY A 422 -6.29 35.64 39.51
N ALA A 423 -5.63 36.56 40.24
CA ALA A 423 -4.98 37.75 39.68
C ALA A 423 -3.75 37.41 38.78
N VAL A 424 -3.01 36.35 39.12
CA VAL A 424 -1.84 35.82 38.39
C VAL A 424 -2.17 35.47 36.94
N THR A 425 -3.38 34.96 36.71
CA THR A 425 -3.86 34.60 35.38
C THR A 425 -3.88 35.79 34.44
N SER A 426 -4.18 37.00 34.94
CA SER A 426 -4.26 38.19 34.09
C SER A 426 -2.89 38.61 33.54
N ALA A 427 -1.83 38.51 34.35
CA ALA A 427 -0.46 38.84 33.95
C ALA A 427 0.10 37.80 32.96
N VAL A 428 -0.12 36.51 33.24
CA VAL A 428 0.28 35.40 32.36
C VAL A 428 -0.47 35.48 31.03
N ASP A 429 -1.79 35.62 31.05
CA ASP A 429 -2.60 35.73 29.82
C ASP A 429 -2.24 36.97 29.01
N GLN A 430 -1.95 38.10 29.67
CA GLN A 430 -1.48 39.31 28.99
C GLN A 430 -0.12 39.09 28.32
N LYS A 431 0.81 38.42 29.00
CA LYS A 431 2.12 38.09 28.39
C LYS A 431 1.97 37.09 27.25
N LEU A 432 1.11 36.09 27.38
CA LEU A 432 0.81 35.14 26.28
C LEU A 432 0.19 35.86 25.06
N ARG A 433 -0.72 36.82 25.28
CA ARG A 433 -1.26 37.65 24.19
C ARG A 433 -0.17 38.49 23.52
N GLN A 434 0.70 39.12 24.30
CA GLN A 434 1.83 39.88 23.76
C GLN A 434 2.77 38.98 22.94
N LEU A 435 3.06 37.77 23.40
CA LEU A 435 3.92 36.83 22.68
C LEU A 435 3.29 36.39 21.34
N ARG A 436 1.96 36.29 21.25
CA ARG A 436 1.27 35.98 19.99
C ARG A 436 1.46 37.08 18.94
N ASP A 437 1.68 38.32 19.35
CA ASP A 437 2.04 39.42 18.46
C ASP A 437 3.55 39.44 18.11
N GLN A 438 4.36 38.56 18.73
CA GLN A 438 5.82 38.48 18.58
C GLN A 438 6.28 37.02 18.31
N PRO A 439 6.09 36.48 17.09
CA PRO A 439 6.33 35.07 16.77
C PRO A 439 7.71 34.55 17.14
N THR A 440 8.77 35.33 16.92
CA THR A 440 10.15 34.94 17.28
C THR A 440 10.32 34.78 18.81
N GLU A 441 9.72 35.66 19.61
CA GLU A 441 9.76 35.51 21.08
C GLU A 441 8.93 34.31 21.53
N LEU A 442 7.75 34.11 20.95
CA LEU A 442 6.89 32.95 21.23
C LEU A 442 7.61 31.63 20.94
N ASN A 443 8.20 31.51 19.75
CA ASN A 443 9.00 30.36 19.33
C ASN A 443 10.13 30.10 20.33
N THR A 444 10.83 31.14 20.77
CA THR A 444 11.91 30.99 21.75
C THR A 444 11.42 30.43 23.09
N GLN A 445 10.28 30.89 23.58
CA GLN A 445 9.66 30.35 24.79
C GLN A 445 9.22 28.89 24.60
N VAL A 446 8.65 28.56 23.44
CA VAL A 446 8.29 27.19 23.06
C VAL A 446 9.51 26.28 23.08
N PHE A 447 10.64 26.68 22.50
CA PHE A 447 11.87 25.89 22.55
C PHE A 447 12.43 25.75 23.95
N GLY A 448 12.35 26.80 24.78
CA GLY A 448 12.66 26.70 26.20
C GLY A 448 11.90 25.55 26.89
N LEU A 449 10.60 25.45 26.61
CA LEU A 449 9.74 24.39 27.14
C LEU A 449 10.06 23.02 26.53
N LEU A 450 10.34 22.94 25.23
CA LEU A 450 10.68 21.68 24.56
C LEU A 450 12.06 21.16 24.96
N PHE A 451 13.06 21.99 25.17
CA PHE A 451 14.41 21.53 25.53
C PHE A 451 14.61 21.41 27.06
N PHE A 452 14.16 22.41 27.82
CA PHE A 452 14.48 22.54 29.24
C PHE A 452 13.27 22.36 30.17
N ASN A 453 12.05 22.22 29.64
CA ASN A 453 10.80 22.25 30.42
C ASN A 453 10.66 23.52 31.28
N SER A 454 11.17 24.65 30.80
CA SER A 454 11.12 25.95 31.49
C SER A 454 11.04 27.11 30.51
N PHE A 455 10.36 28.19 30.90
CA PHE A 455 10.42 29.46 30.18
C PHE A 455 11.83 30.06 30.25
N LEU A 456 12.22 30.79 29.20
CA LEU A 456 13.52 31.45 29.11
C LEU A 456 13.38 32.92 29.52
N SER A 457 14.37 33.40 30.28
CA SER A 457 14.50 34.83 30.58
C SER A 457 15.16 35.58 29.43
N ALA A 458 14.81 36.85 29.26
CA ALA A 458 15.38 37.75 28.24
C ALA A 458 16.93 37.85 28.25
N GLU A 459 17.60 37.53 29.36
CA GLU A 459 19.07 37.58 29.45
C GLU A 459 19.80 36.39 28.78
N ASN A 460 19.12 35.26 28.54
CA ASN A 460 19.72 34.03 27.97
C ASN A 460 19.38 33.81 26.48
N ASN A 461 18.93 34.84 25.78
CA ASN A 461 18.11 34.71 24.57
C ASN A 461 18.90 34.56 23.25
N THR A 462 20.18 34.90 23.19
CA THR A 462 20.89 35.12 21.91
C THR A 462 21.43 33.86 21.20
N LEU A 463 21.58 32.73 21.90
CA LEU A 463 22.07 31.46 21.31
C LEU A 463 20.95 30.45 20.98
N LEU A 464 19.78 30.59 21.61
CA LEU A 464 18.65 29.64 21.49
C LEU A 464 17.65 30.00 20.40
N THR A 465 17.51 31.29 20.06
CA THR A 465 16.63 31.78 18.99
C THR A 465 17.01 31.18 17.63
N THR A 466 18.31 31.13 17.31
CA THR A 466 18.81 30.66 16.01
C THR A 466 18.76 29.14 15.87
N ALA A 467 19.01 28.40 16.95
CA ALA A 467 18.95 26.93 16.96
C ALA A 467 17.50 26.41 16.98
N GLY A 468 16.59 27.11 17.66
CA GLY A 468 15.19 26.75 17.75
C GLY A 468 14.43 26.90 16.43
N GLU A 469 14.49 28.09 15.81
CA GLU A 469 13.84 28.32 14.51
C GLU A 469 14.36 27.33 13.46
N ALA A 470 15.67 27.07 13.42
CA ALA A 470 16.25 26.07 12.54
C ALA A 470 15.78 24.64 12.84
N ALA A 471 15.50 24.26 14.09
CA ALA A 471 15.07 22.92 14.50
C ALA A 471 13.61 22.60 14.18
N ALA A 472 12.69 23.52 14.46
CA ALA A 472 11.29 23.35 14.10
C ALA A 472 11.10 23.47 12.60
N LEU A 473 11.75 24.46 11.98
CA LEU A 473 11.78 24.54 10.53
C LEU A 473 12.49 23.32 9.96
N SER A 474 13.54 22.73 10.53
CA SER A 474 14.17 21.55 9.92
C SER A 474 13.32 20.28 10.02
N SER A 475 12.61 20.00 11.12
CA SER A 475 11.76 18.78 11.20
C SER A 475 10.53 18.92 10.29
N VAL A 476 9.91 20.09 10.29
CA VAL A 476 8.76 20.43 9.44
C VAL A 476 9.18 20.60 7.97
N SER A 477 10.27 21.30 7.69
CA SER A 477 10.87 21.43 6.36
C SER A 477 11.49 20.11 5.91
N ARG A 478 11.92 19.17 6.75
CA ARG A 478 12.24 17.81 6.26
C ARG A 478 10.98 17.03 5.93
N MET A 479 9.88 17.29 6.66
CA MET A 479 8.57 16.77 6.28
C MET A 479 8.05 17.38 4.96
N LEU A 480 8.50 18.59 4.58
CA LEU A 480 7.83 19.42 3.57
C LEU A 480 8.75 19.96 2.44
N SER A 481 9.99 20.37 2.72
CA SER A 481 11.06 20.67 1.74
C SER A 481 11.85 19.45 1.28
N ASN A 482 11.43 18.23 1.63
CA ASN A 482 11.80 17.03 0.87
C ASN A 482 10.86 16.83 -0.35
N GLN A 483 10.23 17.93 -0.80
CA GLN A 483 9.59 18.13 -2.11
C GLN A 483 10.60 18.16 -3.26
#